data_AF-A0A920UNU7-F1
#
_entry.id   AF-A0A920UNU7-F1
#
_cell.length_a   1.000
_cell.length_b   1.000
_cell.length_c   1.000
_cell.angle_alpha   90.00
_cell.angle_beta   90.00
_cell.angle_gamma   90.00
#
_symmetry.space_group_name_H-M   'P 1'
#
loop_
_entity.id
_entity.type
_entity.pdbx_description
1 polymer ?
#
loop_
_entity_poly.entity_id
_entity_poly.type
_entity_poly.pdbx_seq_one_letter_code
_entity_poly.pdbx_strand_id
1 'polypeptide(L)'
;MNDIEGDYSFFLEDFLNTNHLNLNIDLTTSGNKFFSSAFRGKSMEFNGKSLLKIAFKYTFSTFLALPRILFHAGILHYLKKLPIFPKPDPSDKMTYTSTYKPYINEFKK
;
A
#
# COMPACT_ATOMS: atom_id res chain seq x y z
N MET A 1 -14.81 -10.34 -16.02
CA MET A 1 -13.43 -9.99 -16.43
C MET A 1 -13.28 -8.52 -16.12
N ASN A 2 -12.27 -8.16 -15.32
CA ASN A 2 -12.14 -7.01 -14.40
C ASN A 2 -13.07 -7.02 -13.18
N ASP A 3 -12.50 -7.13 -11.98
CA ASP A 3 -13.21 -6.98 -10.68
C ASP A 3 -12.38 -6.15 -9.68
N ILE A 4 -11.64 -5.17 -10.22
CA ILE A 4 -11.04 -4.05 -9.46
C ILE A 4 -11.51 -2.70 -10.04
N GLU A 5 -12.45 -2.76 -10.99
CA GLU A 5 -13.10 -1.59 -11.55
C GLU A 5 -14.16 -1.10 -10.56
N GLY A 6 -14.16 0.21 -10.33
CA GLY A 6 -15.03 0.82 -9.34
C GLY A 6 -14.52 2.19 -8.92
N ASP A 7 -15.25 2.79 -8.00
CA ASP A 7 -14.99 4.13 -7.52
C ASP A 7 -14.03 4.06 -6.33
N TYR A 8 -12.86 4.68 -6.50
CA TYR A 8 -11.87 4.82 -5.45
C TYR A 8 -12.10 6.11 -4.67
N SER A 9 -12.36 5.96 -3.37
CA SER A 9 -12.45 7.07 -2.43
C SER A 9 -11.19 7.12 -1.58
N PHE A 10 -10.53 8.29 -1.57
CA PHE A 10 -9.34 8.55 -0.76
C PHE A 10 -9.74 9.49 0.36
N PHE A 11 -9.49 9.07 1.61
CA PHE A 11 -9.70 9.90 2.78
C PHE A 11 -8.39 10.06 3.52
N LEU A 12 -7.93 11.30 3.65
CA LEU A 12 -6.79 11.67 4.47
C LEU A 12 -7.29 12.59 5.57
N GLU A 13 -7.18 12.12 6.81
CA GLU A 13 -7.48 12.92 7.98
C GLU A 13 -6.45 14.04 8.15
N ASP A 14 -6.88 15.18 8.70
CA ASP A 14 -5.99 16.30 9.01
C ASP A 14 -5.03 15.92 10.14
N PHE A 15 -3.88 15.39 9.75
CA PHE A 15 -2.83 14.94 10.66
C PHE A 15 -2.03 16.11 11.27
N LEU A 16 -2.19 17.33 10.77
CA LEU A 16 -1.52 18.51 11.34
C LEU A 16 -2.13 18.89 12.70
N ASN A 17 -3.43 18.67 12.86
CA ASN A 17 -4.17 19.07 14.07
C ASN A 17 -4.52 17.89 15.00
N THR A 18 -4.44 16.65 14.54
CA THR A 18 -4.94 15.49 15.29
C THR A 18 -3.85 14.61 15.94
N ASN A 19 -2.57 14.93 15.74
CA ASN A 19 -1.42 14.15 16.24
C ASN A 19 -1.44 12.66 15.81
N HIS A 20 -2.18 12.31 14.78
CA HIS A 20 -2.18 10.98 14.19
C HIS A 20 -2.39 11.06 12.68
N LEU A 21 -1.84 10.08 11.98
CA LEU A 21 -2.02 9.91 10.55
C LEU A 21 -3.09 8.85 10.32
N ASN A 22 -4.05 9.15 9.47
CA ASN A 22 -5.09 8.21 9.06
C ASN A 22 -5.42 8.45 7.58
N LEU A 23 -4.91 7.54 6.73
CA LEU A 23 -5.19 7.49 5.31
C LEU A 23 -6.03 6.24 5.05
N ASN A 24 -7.17 6.40 4.38
CA ASN A 24 -8.03 5.29 3.97
C ASN A 24 -8.23 5.34 2.46
N ILE A 25 -8.24 4.15 1.85
CA ILE A 25 -8.51 3.94 0.44
C ILE A 25 -9.61 2.90 0.36
N ASP A 26 -10.77 3.32 -0.12
CA ASP A 26 -11.95 2.49 -0.26
C ASP A 26 -12.28 2.32 -1.74
N LEU A 27 -12.51 1.08 -2.16
CA LEU A 27 -13.00 0.74 -3.50
C LEU A 27 -14.46 0.32 -3.37
N THR A 28 -15.33 1.01 -4.11
CA THR A 28 -16.76 0.72 -4.19
C THR A 28 -17.08 0.19 -5.58
N THR A 29 -17.77 -0.95 -5.66
CA THR A 29 -18.21 -1.55 -6.92
C THR A 29 -19.72 -1.81 -6.83
N SER A 30 -20.49 -1.35 -7.82
CA SER A 30 -21.95 -1.51 -7.86
C SER A 30 -22.66 -1.02 -6.58
N GLY A 31 -22.20 0.10 -6.03
CA GLY A 31 -22.75 0.70 -4.80
C GLY A 31 -22.36 0.01 -3.49
N ASN A 32 -21.55 -1.06 -3.53
CA ASN A 32 -21.10 -1.77 -2.33
C ASN A 32 -19.59 -1.59 -2.12
N LYS A 33 -19.17 -1.41 -0.85
CA LYS A 33 -17.76 -1.32 -0.47
C LYS A 33 -17.08 -2.69 -0.67
N PHE A 34 -16.30 -2.81 -1.73
CA PHE A 34 -15.64 -4.06 -2.15
C PHE A 34 -14.30 -4.26 -1.46
N PHE A 35 -13.52 -3.19 -1.30
CA PHE A 35 -12.21 -3.24 -0.65
C PHE A 35 -11.95 -1.99 0.20
N SER A 36 -11.19 -2.16 1.27
CA SER A 36 -10.77 -1.09 2.16
C SER A 36 -9.35 -1.33 2.63
N SER A 37 -8.52 -0.30 2.54
CA SER A 37 -7.17 -0.28 3.06
C SER A 37 -6.98 0.96 3.91
N ALA A 38 -6.22 0.84 4.99
CA ALA A 38 -5.91 1.95 5.87
C ALA A 38 -4.42 1.97 6.24
N PHE A 39 -3.85 3.17 6.22
CA PHE A 39 -2.53 3.45 6.75
C PHE A 39 -2.67 4.39 7.94
N ARG A 40 -2.32 3.90 9.13
CA ARG A 40 -2.49 4.62 10.39
C ARG A 40 -1.18 4.75 11.13
N GLY A 41 -0.96 5.90 11.75
CA GLY A 41 0.21 6.18 12.57
C GLY A 41 -0.12 7.13 13.71
N LYS A 42 0.59 7.03 14.82
CA LYS A 42 0.54 8.03 15.89
C LYS A 42 1.75 8.93 15.79
N SER A 43 1.55 10.23 15.94
CA SER A 43 2.64 11.18 16.04
C SER A 43 3.44 10.94 17.32
N MET A 44 4.71 11.29 17.25
CA MET A 44 5.63 11.28 18.38
C MET A 44 6.42 12.58 18.33
N GLU A 45 6.61 13.21 19.49
CA GLU A 45 7.42 14.43 19.58
C GLU A 45 8.82 14.19 19.01
N PHE A 46 9.28 15.15 18.21
CA PHE A 46 10.61 15.12 17.60
C PHE A 46 11.67 15.51 18.64
N ASN A 47 12.11 14.53 19.43
CA ASN A 47 13.17 14.69 20.42
C ASN A 47 14.16 13.51 20.39
N GLY A 48 15.32 13.67 21.03
CA GLY A 48 16.38 12.64 20.99
C GLY A 48 15.97 11.29 21.59
N LYS A 49 15.10 11.28 22.61
CA LYS A 49 14.60 10.03 23.23
C LYS A 49 13.69 9.27 22.26
N SER A 50 12.78 9.98 21.58
CA SER A 50 11.91 9.44 20.54
C SER A 50 12.72 8.87 19.37
N LEU A 51 13.75 9.59 18.93
CA LEU A 51 14.61 9.14 17.84
C LEU A 51 15.37 7.86 18.19
N LEU A 52 15.97 7.81 19.39
CA LEU A 52 16.68 6.62 19.87
C LEU A 52 15.73 5.42 20.00
N LYS A 53 14.51 5.64 20.50
CA LYS A 53 13.46 4.61 20.57
C LYS A 53 13.09 4.08 19.19
N ILE A 54 12.94 4.95 18.18
CA ILE A 54 12.63 4.55 16.80
C ILE A 54 13.80 3.77 16.20
N ALA A 55 15.04 4.22 16.40
CA ALA A 55 16.23 3.55 15.89
C ALA A 55 16.27 2.09 16.36
N PHE A 56 16.15 1.83 17.67
CA PHE A 56 16.13 0.46 18.20
C PHE A 56 14.89 -0.34 17.82
N LYS A 57 13.71 0.29 17.79
CA LYS A 57 12.44 -0.39 17.47
C LYS A 57 12.43 -0.92 16.04
N TYR A 58 13.06 -0.20 15.11
CA TYR A 58 12.99 -0.50 13.68
C TYR A 58 14.33 -0.92 13.06
N THR A 59 15.37 -1.22 13.85
CA THR A 59 16.69 -1.66 13.37
C THR A 59 16.60 -2.79 12.34
N PHE A 60 15.80 -3.82 12.62
CA PHE A 60 15.64 -4.98 11.74
C PHE A 60 14.45 -4.87 10.79
N SER A 61 13.76 -3.73 10.77
CA SER A 61 12.52 -3.57 9.98
C SER A 61 12.79 -3.71 8.48
N THR A 62 13.86 -3.08 7.98
CA THR A 62 14.25 -3.16 6.57
C THR A 62 14.61 -4.59 6.18
N PHE A 63 15.40 -5.28 7.01
CA PHE A 63 15.79 -6.67 6.75
C PHE A 63 14.57 -7.61 6.71
N LEU A 64 13.61 -7.42 7.62
CA LEU A 64 12.39 -8.22 7.69
C LEU A 64 11.29 -7.78 6.71
N ALA A 65 11.48 -6.67 5.98
CA ALA A 65 10.47 -6.14 5.07
C ALA A 65 10.13 -7.14 3.96
N LEU A 66 11.14 -7.60 3.22
CA LEU A 66 10.93 -8.51 2.09
C LEU A 66 10.38 -9.89 2.54
N PRO A 67 10.93 -10.56 3.57
CA PRO A 67 10.34 -11.81 4.09
C PRO A 67 8.88 -11.65 4.51
N ARG A 68 8.55 -10.55 5.19
CA ARG A 68 7.16 -10.28 5.62
C ARG A 68 6.24 -10.05 4.43
N ILE A 69 6.69 -9.33 3.40
CA ILE A 69 5.93 -9.14 2.15
C ILE A 69 5.67 -10.48 1.47
N LEU A 70 6.70 -11.32 1.31
CA LEU A 70 6.58 -12.65 0.69
C LEU A 70 5.66 -13.58 1.49
N PHE A 71 5.74 -13.56 2.82
CA PHE A 71 4.86 -14.35 3.68
C PHE A 71 3.39 -13.96 3.49
N HIS A 72 3.07 -12.67 3.52
CA HIS A 72 1.70 -12.21 3.27
C HIS A 72 1.25 -12.48 1.84
N ALA A 73 2.12 -12.30 0.84
CA ALA A 73 1.82 -12.66 -0.54
C ALA A 73 1.48 -14.17 -0.67
N GLY A 74 2.24 -15.03 0.01
CA GLY A 74 1.97 -16.47 0.08
C GLY A 74 0.61 -16.78 0.71
N ILE A 75 0.25 -16.12 1.82
CA ILE A 75 -1.08 -16.25 2.42
C ILE A 75 -2.17 -15.85 1.42
N LEU A 76 -2.02 -14.70 0.76
CA LEU A 76 -3.01 -14.19 -0.18
C LEU A 76 -3.18 -15.12 -1.39
N HIS A 77 -2.08 -15.67 -1.90
CA HIS A 77 -2.08 -16.53 -3.08
C HIS A 77 -2.54 -17.96 -2.77
N TYR A 78 -1.96 -18.62 -1.77
CA TYR A 78 -2.22 -20.05 -1.52
C TYR A 78 -3.44 -20.29 -0.63
N LEU A 79 -3.63 -19.46 0.41
CA LEU A 79 -4.76 -19.65 1.34
C LEU A 79 -6.01 -18.93 0.87
N LYS A 80 -5.88 -17.66 0.46
CA LYS A 80 -7.03 -16.85 0.03
C LYS A 80 -7.35 -16.96 -1.46
N LYS A 81 -6.48 -17.59 -2.26
CA LYS A 81 -6.66 -17.80 -3.71
C LYS A 81 -7.02 -16.51 -4.44
N LEU A 82 -6.45 -15.38 -4.02
CA LEU A 82 -6.71 -14.10 -4.64
C LEU A 82 -6.17 -14.11 -6.08
N PRO A 83 -7.00 -13.77 -7.08
CA PRO A 83 -6.56 -13.66 -8.46
C PRO A 83 -5.50 -12.55 -8.59
N ILE A 84 -4.47 -12.82 -9.40
CA ILE A 84 -3.43 -11.85 -9.72
C ILE A 84 -3.92 -11.04 -10.92
N PHE A 85 -4.12 -9.74 -10.71
CA PHE A 85 -4.47 -8.82 -11.79
C PHE A 85 -3.20 -8.09 -12.27
N PRO A 86 -2.84 -8.18 -13.56
CA PRO A 86 -1.76 -7.38 -14.10
C PRO A 86 -2.14 -5.90 -14.05
N LYS A 87 -1.12 -5.04 -13.95
CA LYS A 87 -1.33 -3.59 -14.10
C LYS A 87 -1.98 -3.33 -15.47
N PRO A 88 -3.09 -2.59 -15.55
CA PRO A 88 -3.71 -2.27 -16.82
C PRO A 88 -2.80 -1.36 -17.64
N ASP A 89 -2.94 -1.45 -18.96
CA ASP A 89 -2.28 -0.50 -19.85
C ASP A 89 -2.81 0.92 -19.59
N PRO A 90 -1.96 1.96 -19.76
CA PRO A 90 -2.39 3.36 -19.62
C PRO A 90 -3.56 3.67 -20.54
N SER A 91 -4.68 4.17 -19.99
CA SER A 91 -5.89 4.49 -20.76
C SER A 91 -6.11 5.98 -21.01
N ASP A 92 -5.58 6.86 -20.16
CA ASP A 92 -5.72 8.32 -20.27
C ASP A 92 -4.43 8.97 -20.83
N LYS A 93 -4.58 10.00 -21.66
CA LYS A 93 -3.46 10.80 -22.20
C LYS A 93 -2.61 11.47 -21.12
N MET A 94 -3.20 11.73 -19.95
CA MET A 94 -2.54 12.28 -18.76
C MET A 94 -1.89 11.19 -17.89
N THR A 95 -1.90 9.93 -18.32
CA THR A 95 -1.20 8.85 -17.61
C THR A 95 0.28 8.89 -17.93
N TYR A 96 1.09 9.35 -16.98
CA TYR A 96 2.54 9.43 -17.15
C TYR A 96 3.21 8.06 -17.02
N THR A 97 4.07 7.73 -17.98
CA THR A 97 4.93 6.53 -17.92
C THR A 97 6.24 6.84 -17.22
N SER A 98 6.70 5.93 -16.37
CA SER A 98 8.02 6.03 -15.73
C SER A 98 9.13 6.06 -16.79
N THR A 99 10.13 6.92 -16.59
CA THR A 99 11.35 6.96 -17.42
C THR A 99 12.24 5.72 -17.22
N TYR A 100 12.06 5.00 -16.11
CA TYR A 100 12.79 3.78 -15.80
C TYR A 100 12.04 2.54 -16.24
N LYS A 101 12.77 1.57 -16.81
CA LYS A 101 12.21 0.25 -17.14
C LYS A 101 11.64 -0.41 -15.87
N PRO A 102 10.40 -0.94 -15.91
CA PRO A 102 9.85 -1.67 -14.78
C PRO A 102 10.69 -2.90 -14.46
N TYR A 103 11.12 -3.04 -13.19
CA TYR A 103 11.89 -4.19 -12.70
C TYR A 103 11.16 -5.53 -12.84
N ILE A 104 9.84 -5.51 -13.06
CA ILE A 104 9.01 -6.71 -13.19
C ILE A 104 9.15 -7.38 -14.57
N ASN A 105 9.67 -6.68 -15.58
CA ASN A 105 9.78 -7.24 -16.94
C ASN A 105 10.80 -8.39 -17.05
N GLU A 106 11.72 -8.56 -16.11
CA GLU A 106 12.72 -9.64 -16.12
C GLU A 106 12.16 -11.02 -15.72
N PHE A 107 10.94 -11.06 -15.14
CA PHE A 107 10.31 -12.30 -14.70
C PHE A 107 9.31 -12.89 -15.72
N LYS A 108 9.09 -12.22 -16.86
CA LYS A 108 8.34 -12.79 -17.98
C LYS A 108 9.28 -13.69 -18.79
N LYS A 109 9.25 -14.99 -18.51
CA LYS A 109 9.91 -16.03 -19.30
C LYS A 109 8.90 -16.73 -20.19
#